data_AF-A0A4Q9VZB5-F1
#
_entry.id   AF-A0A4Q9VZB5-F1
#
_cell.length_a   1.000
_cell.length_b   1.000
_cell.length_c   1.000
_cell.angle_alpha   90.00
_cell.angle_beta   90.00
_cell.angle_gamma   90.00
#
_symmetry.space_group_name_H-M   'P 1'
#
loop_
_entity.id
_entity.type
_entity.pdbx_description
1 polymer ?
#
loop_
_entity_poly.entity_id
_entity_poly.type
_entity_poly.pdbx_seq_one_letter_code
_entity_poly.pdbx_strand_id
1 'polypeptide(L)'
;KFKDKHVITISLEVVNEKFLKDKSPLFEKGLDTLKEIIWNPLIKDRCFDHTYVAQEKSLLSKKLEAMEDNKAQYSFLQLMNYMFKQEPYRYIATGQLEQIPQVTSESLYDTYLSMVQNDDCAIYVV
;
A
#
# COMPACT_ATOMS: atom_id res chain seq x y z
N LYS A 1 -3.16 8.56 5.78
CA LYS A 1 -4.27 8.48 6.76
C LYS A 1 -5.18 9.66 6.53
N PHE A 2 -6.48 9.43 6.41
CA PHE A 2 -7.48 10.48 6.41
C PHE A 2 -8.41 10.23 7.60
N LYS A 3 -8.18 10.95 8.71
CA LYS A 3 -8.78 10.65 10.02
C LYS A 3 -8.44 9.22 10.48
N ASP A 4 -9.45 8.41 10.74
CA ASP A 4 -9.42 7.00 11.14
C ASP A 4 -9.30 6.02 9.97
N LYS A 5 -9.28 6.51 8.71
CA LYS A 5 -9.13 5.65 7.52
C LYS A 5 -7.66 5.38 7.15
N HIS A 6 -7.37 4.12 6.83
CA HIS A 6 -6.21 3.75 6.05
C HIS A 6 -6.46 4.12 4.58
N VAL A 7 -5.48 4.73 3.92
CA VAL A 7 -5.62 5.19 2.53
C VAL A 7 -4.45 4.66 1.74
N ILE A 8 -4.75 3.93 0.68
CA ILE A 8 -3.78 3.47 -0.31
C ILE A 8 -3.86 4.41 -1.51
N THR A 9 -2.72 4.95 -1.91
CA THR A 9 -2.62 5.81 -3.10
C THR A 9 -1.73 5.12 -4.11
N ILE A 10 -2.24 4.98 -5.33
CA ILE A 10 -1.50 4.50 -6.49
C ILE A 10 -1.46 5.66 -7.48
N SER A 11 -0.26 6.03 -7.92
CA SER A 11 -0.02 7.17 -8.80
C SER A 11 0.75 6.72 -10.03
N LEU A 12 0.35 7.24 -11.18
CA LEU A 12 1.07 7.09 -12.44
C LEU A 12 1.29 8.47 -13.05
N GLU A 13 2.52 8.72 -13.50
CA GLU A 13 2.88 9.92 -14.23
C GLU A 13 3.23 9.54 -15.67
N VAL A 14 2.60 10.21 -16.64
CA VAL A 14 2.85 9.99 -18.07
C VAL A 14 3.16 11.31 -18.75
N VAL A 15 4.08 11.27 -19.72
CA VAL A 15 4.38 12.45 -20.54
C VAL A 15 3.18 12.79 -21.40
N ASN A 16 2.82 14.07 -21.47
CA ASN A 16 1.75 14.51 -22.35
C ASN A 16 2.16 14.33 -23.83
N GLU A 17 1.48 13.40 -24.49
CA GLU A 17 1.74 12.96 -25.87
C GLU A 17 1.67 14.09 -26.90
N LYS A 18 0.98 15.20 -26.61
CA LYS A 18 0.95 16.40 -27.47
C LYS A 18 2.36 16.97 -27.73
N PHE A 19 3.30 16.76 -26.82
CA PHE A 19 4.66 17.28 -26.92
C PHE A 19 5.66 16.28 -27.50
N LEU A 20 5.19 15.11 -27.95
CA LEU A 20 6.03 14.05 -28.51
C LEU A 20 5.95 14.02 -30.04
N LYS A 21 7.05 13.58 -30.67
CA LYS A 21 7.10 13.32 -32.11
C LYS A 21 6.32 12.05 -32.48
N ASP A 22 6.35 11.07 -31.58
CA ASP A 22 5.56 9.85 -31.68
C ASP A 22 4.14 10.12 -31.16
N LYS A 23 3.14 9.56 -31.85
CA LYS A 23 1.71 9.67 -31.51
C LYS A 23 1.20 8.44 -30.74
N SER A 24 2.09 7.70 -30.08
CA SER A 24 1.71 6.66 -29.15
C SER A 24 0.72 7.22 -28.11
N PRO A 25 -0.43 6.56 -27.87
CA PRO A 25 -1.42 6.99 -26.89
C PRO A 25 -0.93 6.65 -25.47
N LEU A 26 -0.05 7.50 -24.93
CA LEU A 26 0.62 7.24 -23.65
C LEU A 26 -0.34 7.32 -22.47
N PHE A 27 -1.33 8.21 -22.55
CA PHE A 27 -2.34 8.32 -21.51
C PHE A 27 -3.18 7.04 -21.39
N GLU A 28 -3.66 6.52 -22.53
CA GLU A 28 -4.43 5.28 -22.58
C GLU A 28 -3.61 4.08 -22.11
N LYS A 29 -2.38 3.93 -22.62
CA LYS A 29 -1.45 2.88 -22.16
C LYS A 29 -1.15 2.97 -20.66
N GLY A 30 -1.07 4.19 -20.14
CA GLY A 30 -0.88 4.43 -18.72
C GLY A 30 -2.08 3.97 -17.90
N LEU A 31 -3.30 4.34 -18.31
CA LEU A 31 -4.52 3.88 -17.67
C LEU A 31 -4.66 2.35 -17.74
N ASP A 32 -4.34 1.73 -18.87
CA ASP A 32 -4.34 0.27 -19.01
C ASP A 32 -3.34 -0.39 -18.05
N THR A 33 -2.16 0.20 -17.90
CA THR A 33 -1.14 -0.28 -16.95
C THR A 33 -1.65 -0.18 -15.51
N LEU A 34 -2.23 0.96 -15.14
CA LEU A 34 -2.81 1.15 -13.81
C LEU A 34 -3.93 0.15 -13.54
N LYS A 35 -4.77 -0.11 -14.55
CA LYS A 35 -5.84 -1.10 -14.48
C LYS A 35 -5.27 -2.51 -14.25
N GLU A 36 -4.25 -2.89 -15.01
CA GLU A 36 -3.63 -4.20 -14.86
C GLU A 36 -3.06 -4.41 -13.45
N ILE A 37 -2.36 -3.40 -12.91
CA ILE A 37 -1.77 -3.45 -11.56
C ILE A 37 -2.85 -3.63 -10.48
N ILE A 38 -3.99 -2.95 -10.59
CA ILE A 38 -5.03 -2.96 -9.56
C ILE A 38 -5.92 -4.19 -9.65
N TRP A 39 -6.38 -4.54 -10.85
CA TRP A 39 -7.42 -5.57 -11.04
C TRP A 39 -6.89 -6.94 -11.46
N ASN A 40 -5.65 -7.02 -11.95
CA ASN A 40 -5.03 -8.28 -12.37
C ASN A 40 -3.72 -8.56 -11.61
N PRO A 41 -3.74 -8.61 -10.27
CA PRO A 41 -2.55 -9.02 -9.52
C PRO A 41 -2.16 -10.47 -9.81
N LEU A 42 -0.90 -10.81 -9.57
CA LEU A 42 -0.41 -12.18 -9.67
C LEU A 42 -1.00 -13.05 -8.55
N ILE A 43 -2.07 -13.78 -8.86
CA ILE A 43 -2.77 -14.69 -7.95
C ILE A 43 -2.68 -16.12 -8.47
N LYS A 44 -2.38 -17.06 -7.59
CA LYS A 44 -2.45 -18.51 -7.84
C LYS A 44 -3.25 -19.14 -6.72
N ASP A 45 -4.17 -20.05 -7.04
CA ASP A 45 -4.96 -20.80 -6.04
C ASP A 45 -5.61 -19.94 -4.95
N ARG A 46 -6.12 -18.75 -5.32
CA ARG A 46 -6.72 -17.75 -4.41
C ARG A 46 -5.78 -17.25 -3.31
N CYS A 47 -4.49 -17.13 -3.62
CA CYS A 47 -3.53 -16.48 -2.74
C CYS A 47 -2.51 -15.68 -3.54
N PHE A 48 -1.87 -14.71 -2.88
CA PHE A 48 -0.68 -14.05 -3.43
C PHE A 48 0.51 -15.01 -3.44
N ASP A 49 1.40 -14.88 -4.43
CA ASP A 49 2.58 -15.73 -4.52
C ASP A 49 3.43 -15.67 -3.24
N HIS A 50 3.60 -16.84 -2.60
CA HIS A 50 4.28 -16.96 -1.31
C HIS A 50 5.70 -16.40 -1.32
N THR A 51 6.40 -16.47 -2.46
CA THR A 51 7.78 -15.98 -2.60
C THR A 51 7.80 -14.46 -2.46
N TYR A 52 6.92 -13.77 -3.19
CA TYR A 52 6.82 -12.31 -3.12
C TYR A 52 6.31 -11.86 -1.75
N VAL A 53 5.32 -12.55 -1.17
CA VAL A 53 4.83 -12.22 0.18
C VAL A 53 5.95 -12.35 1.22
N ALA A 54 6.75 -13.43 1.18
CA ALA A 54 7.88 -13.60 2.10
C ALA A 54 8.94 -12.51 1.93
N GLN A 55 9.26 -12.15 0.69
CA GLN A 55 10.20 -11.07 0.38
C GLN A 55 9.71 -9.72 0.92
N GLU A 56 8.45 -9.36 0.64
CA GLU A 56 7.86 -8.09 1.10
C GLU A 56 7.73 -8.04 2.62
N LYS A 57 7.38 -9.16 3.28
CA LYS A 57 7.40 -9.25 4.76
C LYS A 57 8.79 -8.94 5.32
N SER A 58 9.85 -9.46 4.70
CA SER A 58 11.23 -9.19 5.12
C SER A 58 11.62 -7.73 4.90
N LEU A 59 11.28 -7.15 3.75
CA LEU A 59 11.54 -5.74 3.44
C LEU A 59 10.81 -4.80 4.39
N LEU A 60 9.54 -5.06 4.68
CA LEU A 60 8.74 -4.27 5.61
C LEU A 60 9.28 -4.38 7.04
N SER A 61 9.68 -5.57 7.48
CA SER A 61 10.26 -5.78 8.82
C SER A 61 11.52 -4.93 9.00
N LYS A 62 12.47 -5.01 8.05
CA LYS A 62 13.70 -4.20 8.07
C LYS A 62 13.41 -2.70 8.08
N LYS A 63 12.39 -2.26 7.33
CA LYS A 63 11.97 -0.85 7.31
C LYS A 63 11.43 -0.41 8.68
N LEU A 64 10.64 -1.24 9.35
CA LEU A 64 10.11 -0.93 10.68
C LEU A 64 11.21 -0.94 11.76
N GLU A 65 12.11 -1.92 11.74
CA GLU A 65 13.28 -1.97 12.63
C GLU A 65 14.13 -0.70 12.52
N ALA A 66 14.42 -0.26 11.29
CA ALA A 66 15.16 0.99 11.06
C ALA A 66 14.44 2.25 11.61
N MET A 67 13.10 2.24 11.69
CA MET A 67 12.34 3.32 12.31
C MET A 67 12.48 3.32 13.84
N GLU A 68 12.63 2.16 14.47
CA GLU A 68 12.86 2.04 15.93
C GLU A 68 14.27 2.48 16.33
N ASP A 69 15.26 2.23 15.47
CA ASP A 69 16.63 2.69 15.67
C ASP A 69 16.72 4.23 15.61
N ASN A 70 15.89 4.88 14.82
CA ASN A 70 15.77 6.32 14.79
C ASN A 70 15.01 6.85 16.03
N LYS A 71 15.75 7.28 17.06
CA LYS A 71 15.18 7.72 18.35
C LYS A 71 14.20 8.90 18.23
N ALA A 72 14.39 9.81 17.28
CA ALA A 72 13.44 10.90 17.05
C ALA A 72 12.10 10.36 16.53
N GLN A 73 12.15 9.46 15.55
CA GLN A 73 10.97 8.83 14.97
C GLN A 73 10.27 7.92 15.99
N TYR A 74 11.03 7.09 16.71
CA TYR A 74 10.49 6.26 17.78
C TYR A 74 9.80 7.07 18.88
N SER A 75 10.41 8.17 19.33
CA SER A 75 9.80 9.05 20.36
C SER A 75 8.48 9.65 19.87
N PHE A 76 8.42 10.07 18.60
CA PHE A 76 7.18 10.53 17.98
C PHE A 76 6.12 9.42 17.95
N LEU A 77 6.48 8.19 17.57
CA LEU A 77 5.55 7.06 17.58
C LEU A 77 5.01 6.75 18.98
N GLN A 78 5.86 6.80 20.01
CA GLN A 78 5.43 6.61 21.39
C GLN A 78 4.50 7.72 21.88
N LEU A 79 4.78 8.98 21.52
CA LEU A 79 3.88 10.10 21.79
C LEU A 79 2.50 9.87 21.16
N MET A 80 2.45 9.47 19.90
CA MET A 80 1.19 9.16 19.20
C MET A 80 0.45 8.01 19.89
N ASN A 81 1.16 6.93 20.23
CA ASN A 81 0.57 5.80 20.96
C ASN A 81 -0.01 6.23 22.32
N TYR A 82 0.65 7.15 23.01
CA TYR A 82 0.19 7.63 24.32
C TYR A 82 -0.99 8.59 24.21
N MET A 83 -0.95 9.53 23.26
CA MET A 83 -2.01 10.51 23.04
C MET A 83 -3.32 9.86 22.57
N PHE A 84 -3.22 8.83 21.72
CA PHE A 84 -4.36 8.22 21.04
C PHE A 84 -4.66 6.80 21.56
N LYS A 85 -4.35 6.48 22.82
CA LYS A 85 -4.45 5.12 23.39
C LYS A 85 -5.77 4.40 23.11
N GLN A 86 -6.88 5.13 23.14
CA GLN A 86 -8.24 4.61 22.95
C GLN A 86 -8.80 4.87 21.55
N GLU A 87 -8.01 5.46 20.65
CA GLU A 87 -8.43 5.80 19.31
C GLU A 87 -7.68 4.94 18.27
N PRO A 88 -8.33 4.53 17.16
CA PRO A 88 -7.66 3.82 16.06
C PRO A 88 -6.44 4.57 15.51
N TYR A 89 -6.41 5.89 15.71
CA TYR A 89 -5.34 6.75 15.22
C TYR A 89 -3.94 6.38 15.74
N ARG A 90 -3.84 5.67 16.87
CA ARG A 90 -2.56 5.14 17.39
C ARG A 90 -1.85 4.18 16.42
N TYR A 91 -2.59 3.46 15.59
CA TYR A 91 -2.01 2.49 14.65
C TYR A 91 -1.50 3.20 13.42
N ILE A 92 -0.18 3.25 13.22
CA ILE A 92 0.41 3.82 12.00
C ILE A 92 0.09 2.95 10.77
N ALA A 93 -0.04 3.60 9.62
CA ALA A 93 -0.40 2.93 8.36
C ALA A 93 0.64 1.90 7.91
N THR A 94 1.89 2.05 8.35
CA THR A 94 2.98 1.11 8.04
C THR A 94 2.88 -0.22 8.77
N GLY A 95 1.95 -0.37 9.71
CA GLY A 95 1.79 -1.58 10.51
C GLY A 95 2.72 -1.64 11.72
N GLN A 96 2.77 -2.82 12.33
CA GLN A 96 3.54 -3.14 13.54
C GLN A 96 4.41 -4.37 13.28
N LEU A 97 5.65 -4.35 13.76
CA LEU A 97 6.63 -5.40 13.50
C LEU A 97 6.11 -6.76 13.99
N GLU A 98 5.45 -6.78 15.15
CA GLU A 98 4.93 -7.98 15.79
C GLU A 98 3.74 -8.62 15.04
N GLN A 99 3.06 -7.84 14.19
CA GLN A 99 1.90 -8.32 13.42
C GLN A 99 2.32 -8.93 12.08
N ILE A 100 3.50 -8.60 11.54
CA ILE A 100 3.97 -9.10 10.25
C ILE A 100 3.98 -10.64 10.17
N PRO A 101 4.44 -11.39 11.19
CA PRO A 101 4.45 -12.85 11.13
C PRO A 101 3.06 -13.47 10.86
N GLN A 102 2.00 -12.84 11.34
CA GLN A 102 0.61 -13.32 11.24
C GLN A 102 0.01 -13.18 9.84
N VAL A 103 0.58 -12.34 8.97
CA VAL A 103 0.09 -12.13 7.62
C VAL A 103 0.44 -13.32 6.74
N THR A 104 -0.57 -13.95 6.14
CA THR A 104 -0.41 -15.03 5.14
C THR A 104 -0.80 -14.55 3.74
N SER A 105 -0.38 -15.31 2.72
CA SER A 105 -0.74 -15.03 1.32
C SER A 105 -2.24 -15.01 1.07
N GLU A 106 -2.98 -15.87 1.75
CA GLU A 106 -4.44 -15.99 1.70
C GLU A 106 -5.08 -14.81 2.42
N SER A 107 -4.67 -14.50 3.65
CA SER A 107 -5.22 -13.37 4.40
C SER A 107 -5.02 -12.04 3.68
N LEU A 108 -3.88 -11.90 2.98
CA LEU A 108 -3.58 -10.70 2.19
C LEU A 108 -4.45 -10.63 0.95
N TYR A 109 -4.73 -11.76 0.31
CA TYR A 109 -5.65 -11.85 -0.82
C TYR A 109 -7.10 -11.54 -0.43
N ASP A 110 -7.56 -12.09 0.70
CA ASP A 110 -8.88 -11.80 1.24
C ASP A 110 -9.03 -10.31 1.57
N THR A 111 -7.99 -9.71 2.17
CA THR A 111 -7.95 -8.27 2.44
C THR A 111 -7.99 -7.46 1.14
N TYR A 112 -7.23 -7.86 0.12
CA TYR A 112 -7.27 -7.25 -1.22
C TYR A 112 -8.68 -7.29 -1.82
N LEU A 113 -9.34 -8.45 -1.82
CA LEU A 113 -10.69 -8.59 -2.33
C LEU A 113 -11.67 -7.69 -1.56
N SER A 114 -11.56 -7.64 -0.23
CA SER A 114 -12.38 -6.76 0.59
C SER A 114 -12.20 -5.29 0.21
N MET A 115 -10.96 -4.82 0.04
CA MET A 115 -10.68 -3.44 -0.34
C MET A 115 -11.25 -3.10 -1.71
N VAL A 116 -11.05 -3.96 -2.72
CA VAL A 116 -11.54 -3.71 -4.08
C VAL A 116 -13.06 -3.70 -4.16
N GLN A 117 -13.75 -4.48 -3.31
CA GLN A 117 -15.21 -4.61 -3.35
C GLN A 117 -15.96 -3.60 -2.47
N ASN A 118 -15.36 -3.19 -1.34
CA ASN A 118 -16.10 -2.50 -0.29
C ASN A 118 -15.57 -1.10 0.03
N ASP A 119 -14.36 -0.73 -0.39
CA ASP A 119 -13.78 0.57 -0.03
C ASP A 119 -14.19 1.70 -0.98
N ASP A 120 -14.18 2.93 -0.45
CA ASP A 120 -14.38 4.13 -1.25
C ASP A 120 -13.20 4.34 -2.21
N CYS A 121 -13.48 4.47 -3.52
CA CYS A 121 -12.47 4.75 -4.54
C CYS A 121 -12.66 6.16 -5.13
N ALA A 122 -11.56 6.91 -5.25
CA ALA A 122 -11.53 8.21 -5.91
C ALA A 122 -10.37 8.28 -6.90
N ILE A 123 -10.65 8.73 -8.12
CA ILE A 123 -9.67 8.86 -9.21
C ILE A 123 -9.45 10.35 -9.50
N TYR A 124 -8.20 10.76 -9.57
CA TYR A 124 -7.79 12.12 -9.90
C TYR A 124 -6.89 12.08 -11.14
N VAL A 125 -7.22 12.91 -12.14
CA VAL A 125 -6.41 13.12 -13.34
C VAL A 125 -6.08 14.61 -13.37
N VAL A 126 -4.78 14.93 -13.49
CA VAL A 126 -4.24 16.30 -13.44
C VAL A 126 -3.60 16.65 -14.76
#